data_AF-A0A1M4SWD6-F1
#
_entry.id   AF-A0A1M4SWD6-F1
#
_cell.length_a   1.000
_cell.length_b   1.000
_cell.length_c   1.000
_cell.angle_alpha   90.00
_cell.angle_beta   90.00
_cell.angle_gamma   90.00
#
_symmetry.space_group_name_H-M   'P 1'
#
loop_
_entity.id
_entity.type
_entity.pdbx_description
1 polymer ?
#
loop_
_entity_poly.entity_id
_entity_poly.type
_entity_poly.pdbx_seq_one_letter_code
_entity_poly.pdbx_strand_id
1 'polypeptide(L)' 'MKRRIIYGGVGAVIFLLIGAFIGFLLGTYIGGNYYPEFVFLTWKGYEAVGWIGIILGGIIGGLLGYGLGIRMTNRWGI' A
#
# COMPACT_ATOMS: atom_id res chain seq x y z
N MET A 1 15.36 4.76 -20.54
CA MET A 1 14.98 3.56 -19.75
C MET A 1 15.42 3.64 -18.29
N LYS A 2 16.72 3.84 -17.98
CA LYS A 2 17.21 3.90 -16.57
C LYS A 2 16.44 4.91 -15.70
N ARG A 3 16.17 6.12 -16.20
CA ARG A 3 15.43 7.16 -15.46
C ARG A 3 14.00 6.74 -15.10
N ARG A 4 13.24 6.17 -16.04
CA ARG A 4 11.88 5.65 -15.79
C ARG A 4 11.86 4.60 -14.68
N ILE A 5 12.85 3.70 -14.65
CA ILE A 5 12.95 2.68 -13.61
C ILE A 5 13.24 3.32 -12.25
N ILE A 6 14.12 4.33 -12.20
CA ILE A 6 14.44 5.05 -10.96
C ILE A 6 13.23 5.82 -10.44
N TYR A 7 12.58 6.66 -11.25
CA TYR A 7 11.41 7.44 -10.83
C TYR A 7 10.21 6.55 -10.53
N GLY A 8 10.01 5.47 -11.31
CA GLY A 8 9.03 4.44 -10.99
C GLY A 8 9.32 3.79 -9.64
N GLY A 9 10.57 3.38 -9.38
CA GLY A 9 10.97 2.79 -8.10
C GLY A 9 10.76 3.73 -6.91
N VAL A 10 11.15 5.00 -7.03
CA VAL A 10 10.93 6.01 -5.97
C VAL A 10 9.45 6.21 -5.71
N GLY A 11 8.64 6.36 -6.78
CA GLY A 11 7.19 6.48 -6.65
C GLY A 11 6.58 5.25 -5.98
N ALA A 12 7.04 4.05 -6.35
CA ALA A 12 6.58 2.79 -5.77
C ALA A 12 6.84 2.74 -4.26
N VAL A 13 8.05 3.08 -3.81
CA VAL A 13 8.40 3.05 -2.38
C VAL A 13 7.55 4.04 -1.58
N ILE A 14 7.41 5.28 -2.05
CA ILE A 14 6.63 6.31 -1.36
C ILE A 14 5.17 5.88 -1.22
N PHE A 15 4.54 5.47 -2.32
CA PHE A 15 3.14 5.08 -2.27
C PHE A 15 2.92 3.72 -1.61
N LEU A 16 3.91 2.83 -1.58
CA LEU A 16 3.84 1.60 -0.79
C LEU A 16 3.71 1.93 0.69
N LEU A 17 4.52 2.86 1.21
CA LEU A 17 4.44 3.27 2.62
C LEU A 17 3.10 3.95 2.94
N ILE A 18 2.66 4.87 2.08
CA ILE A 18 1.37 5.56 2.25
C ILE A 18 0.21 4.55 2.18
N GLY A 19 0.23 3.68 1.17
CA GLY A 19 -0.79 2.65 0.97
C GLY A 19 -0.83 1.65 2.12
N ALA A 20 0.32 1.20 2.62
CA ALA A 20 0.39 0.32 3.78
C ALA A 20 -0.18 1.00 5.03
N PHE A 21 0.13 2.28 5.26
CA PHE A 21 -0.40 3.03 6.40
C PHE A 21 -1.91 3.21 6.32
N ILE A 22 -2.43 3.65 5.17
CA ILE A 22 -3.89 3.80 4.96
C ILE A 22 -4.59 2.45 5.05
N GLY A 23 -4.00 1.42 4.42
CA GLY A 23 -4.51 0.06 4.47
C GLY A 23 -4.58 -0.50 5.89
N PHE A 24 -3.59 -0.24 6.73
CA PHE A 24 -3.62 -0.59 8.14
C PHE A 24 -4.78 0.08 8.88
N LEU A 25 -4.97 1.40 8.71
CA LEU A 25 -6.04 2.14 9.38
C LEU A 25 -7.42 1.64 8.96
N LEU A 26 -7.63 1.41 7.66
CA LEU A 26 -8.87 0.84 7.16
C LEU A 26 -9.07 -0.60 7.64
N GLY A 27 -8.01 -1.40 7.63
CA GLY A 27 -8.03 -2.79 8.07
C GLY A 27 -8.38 -2.91 9.56
N THR A 28 -7.74 -2.12 10.42
CA THR A 28 -8.04 -2.10 11.85
C THR A 28 -9.46 -1.62 12.13
N TYR A 29 -9.93 -0.58 11.43
CA TYR A 29 -11.32 -0.12 11.52
C TYR A 29 -12.30 -1.23 11.10
N ILE A 30 -12.07 -1.89 9.97
CA ILE A 30 -12.94 -2.96 9.48
C ILE A 30 -12.91 -4.16 10.45
N GLY A 31 -11.73 -4.59 10.89
CA GLY A 31 -11.57 -5.71 11.80
C GLY A 31 -12.19 -5.47 13.16
N GLY A 32 -12.06 -4.26 13.72
CA GLY A 32 -12.63 -3.93 15.02
C GLY A 32 -14.16 -3.83 15.02
N ASN A 33 -14.76 -3.37 13.92
CA ASN A 33 -16.20 -3.10 13.86
C ASN A 33 -17.02 -4.22 13.21
N TYR A 34 -16.48 -4.90 12.20
CA TYR A 34 -17.24 -5.87 11.39
C TYR A 34 -16.75 -7.31 11.58
N TYR A 35 -15.50 -7.52 11.98
CA TYR A 35 -14.90 -8.85 12.12
C TYR A 35 -14.13 -9.04 13.44
N PRO A 36 -14.71 -8.71 14.62
CA PRO A 36 -13.97 -8.75 15.90
C PRO A 36 -13.48 -10.14 16.28
N GLU A 37 -14.16 -11.18 15.80
CA GLU A 37 -13.83 -12.59 16.08
C GLU A 37 -12.93 -13.22 15.01
N PHE A 38 -12.59 -12.50 13.94
CA PHE A 38 -11.74 -13.03 12.88
C PHE A 38 -10.31 -13.25 13.36
N VAL A 39 -9.75 -14.43 13.10
CA VAL A 39 -8.39 -14.81 13.49
C VAL A 39 -7.56 -15.01 12.23
N PHE A 40 -6.38 -14.38 12.21
CA PHE A 40 -5.39 -14.56 11.15
C PHE A 40 -4.01 -14.76 11.78
N LEU A 41 -3.42 -15.93 11.54
CA LEU A 41 -2.22 -16.38 12.24
C LEU A 41 -2.44 -16.36 13.77
N THR A 42 -1.69 -15.53 14.49
CA THR A 42 -1.79 -15.34 15.95
C THR A 42 -2.61 -14.12 16.35
N TRP A 43 -3.07 -13.33 15.38
CA TRP A 43 -3.75 -12.05 15.60
C TRP A 43 -5.26 -12.19 15.49
N LYS A 44 -6.01 -11.32 16.18
CA LYS A 44 -7.48 -11.36 16.18
C LYS A 44 -8.10 -9.98 15.93
N GLY A 45 -9.27 -9.96 15.31
CA GLY A 45 -10.10 -8.77 15.12
C GLY A 45 -9.38 -7.66 14.36
N TYR A 46 -9.26 -6.50 15.01
CA TYR A 46 -8.63 -5.31 14.42
C TYR A 46 -7.18 -5.55 14.01
N GLU A 47 -6.40 -6.33 14.78
CA GLU A 47 -4.99 -6.58 14.47
C GLU A 47 -4.84 -7.46 13.25
N ALA A 48 -5.62 -8.54 13.19
CA ALA A 48 -5.64 -9.47 12.07
C ALA A 48 -5.95 -8.77 10.74
N VAL A 49 -7.06 -8.02 10.71
CA VAL A 49 -7.48 -7.32 9.49
C VAL A 49 -6.58 -6.10 9.20
N GLY A 50 -6.00 -5.48 10.22
CA GLY A 50 -4.97 -4.45 10.07
C GLY A 50 -3.74 -4.95 9.30
N TRP A 51 -3.21 -6.13 9.67
CA TRP A 51 -2.08 -6.74 8.96
C TRP A 51 -2.40 -7.08 7.50
N ILE A 52 -3.60 -7.59 7.24
CA ILE A 52 -4.08 -7.80 5.86
C ILE A 52 -4.15 -6.46 5.11
N GLY A 53 -4.65 -5.42 5.76
CA GLY A 53 -4.73 -4.06 5.24
C GLY A 53 -3.36 -3.50 4.85
N ILE A 54 -2.32 -3.72 5.66
CA ILE A 54 -0.93 -3.33 5.32
C ILE A 54 -0.49 -3.95 4.00
N ILE A 55 -0.70 -5.27 3.84
CA ILE A 55 -0.25 -6.01 2.67
C ILE A 55 -0.99 -5.50 1.42
N LEU A 56 -2.32 -5.45 1.48
CA LEU A 56 -3.14 -5.03 0.33
C LEU A 56 -2.91 -3.56 -0.02
N GLY A 57 -2.90 -2.68 0.99
CA GLY A 57 -2.66 -1.26 0.82
C GLY A 57 -1.27 -0.97 0.27
N GLY A 58 -0.24 -1.67 0.76
CA GLY A 58 1.13 -1.53 0.28
C GLY A 58 1.28 -1.98 -1.18
N ILE A 59 0.68 -3.12 -1.56
CA ILE A 59 0.70 -3.60 -2.95
C ILE A 59 0.02 -2.60 -3.88
N ILE A 60 -1.21 -2.16 -3.55
CA ILE A 60 -1.96 -1.22 -4.38
C ILE A 60 -1.22 0.11 -4.48
N GLY A 61 -0.75 0.64 -3.35
CA GLY A 61 0.04 1.86 -3.30
C GLY A 61 1.31 1.77 -4.16
N GLY A 62 2.11 0.72 -3.99
CA GLY A 62 3.34 0.52 -4.75
C GLY A 62 3.10 0.46 -6.26
N LEU A 63 2.07 -0.26 -6.72
CA LEU A 63 1.71 -0.33 -8.14
C LEU A 63 1.28 1.03 -8.71
N LEU A 64 0.46 1.79 -7.96
CA LEU A 64 0.03 3.12 -8.36
C LEU A 64 1.21 4.11 -8.40
N GLY A 65 2.06 4.09 -7.37
CA GLY A 65 3.24 4.94 -7.29
C GLY A 65 4.24 4.66 -8.40
N TYR A 66 4.46 3.38 -8.74
CA TYR A 66 5.31 2.99 -9.87
C TYR A 66 4.79 3.56 -11.19
N GLY A 67 3.50 3.38 -11.46
CA GLY A 67 2.85 3.89 -12.66
C GLY A 67 2.92 5.41 -12.76
N LEU A 68 2.66 6.13 -11.67
CA LEU A 68 2.75 7.59 -11.59
C LEU A 68 4.19 8.09 -11.81
N GLY A 69 5.18 7.43 -11.18
CA GLY A 69 6.59 7.77 -11.33
C GLY A 69 7.06 7.68 -12.78
N ILE A 70 6.69 6.62 -13.49
CA ILE A 70 6.98 6.47 -14.93
C ILE A 70 6.27 7.56 -15.75
N ARG A 71 5.01 7.87 -15.42
CA ARG A 71 4.22 8.88 -16.14
C ARG A 71 4.82 10.28 -16.01
N MET A 72 5.37 10.62 -14.84
CA MET A 72 6.06 11.88 -14.61
C MET A 72 7.31 12.00 -15.47
N THR A 73 8.12 10.95 -15.59
CA THR A 73 9.29 10.96 -16.51
C THR A 73 8.88 11.31 -17.95
N ASN A 74 7.73 10.79 -18.41
CA ASN A 74 7.24 11.05 -19.77
C ASN A 74 6.70 12.47 -19.97
N ARG A 75 6.07 13.05 -18.96
CA ARG A 75 5.46 14.39 -19.06
C ARG A 75 6.49 15.52 -19.01
N TRP A 76 7.56 15.36 -18.26
CA TRP A 76 8.53 16.42 -18.01
C TRP A 76 9.78 16.35 -18.90
N GLY A 77 9.85 15.37 -19.82
CA GLY A 77 10.95 15.25 -20.77
C GLY A 77 12.32 14.97 -20.13
N ILE A 78 12.33 14.41 -18.91
CA ILE A 78 13.54 14.06 -18.15
C ILE A 78 13.95 12.62 -18.42
#